data_AF-A0A836X816-F1
#
_entry.id   AF-A0A836X816-F1
#
_cell.length_a   1.000
_cell.length_b   1.000
_cell.length_c   1.000
_cell.angle_alpha   90.00
_cell.angle_beta   90.00
_cell.angle_gamma   90.00
#
_symmetry.space_group_name_H-M   'P 1'
#
loop_
_entity.id
_entity.type
_entity.pdbx_description
1 polymer ?
#
loop_
_entity_poly.entity_id
_entity_poly.type
_entity_poly.pdbx_seq_one_letter_code
_entity_poly.pdbx_strand_id
1 'polypeptide(L)'
;MNEENFQKRLGSGMVIVGWVLVIGLFTVYFTKYLNEQNNPNQHQDQYPNLEQTGIQKEVLLQRNRYGHYVTNGMINHQPVVFMLDTGATSISIPEKVAQRLKLKAGIKMTVNTANGEIDVYATRLRRVGLGAIELQDVRANINPFMQGEEILLGMSFLKHLNFSQQGDKLLIRQY
;
A
#
# COMPACT_ATOMS: atom_id res chain seq x y z
N MET A 1 -7.28 38.62 45.45
CA MET A 1 -7.10 37.88 44.18
C MET A 1 -8.26 36.89 44.10
N ASN A 2 -9.27 37.16 43.27
CA ASN A 2 -10.62 36.60 43.41
C ASN A 2 -10.72 35.12 43.00
N GLU A 3 -11.28 34.29 43.90
CA GLU A 3 -11.55 32.85 43.70
C GLU A 3 -12.48 32.54 42.51
N GLU A 4 -13.36 33.47 42.13
CA GLU A 4 -14.24 33.36 40.95
C GLU A 4 -13.49 33.16 39.64
N ASN A 5 -12.32 33.81 39.48
CA ASN A 5 -11.51 33.68 38.27
C ASN A 5 -10.78 32.34 38.22
N PHE A 6 -10.54 31.69 39.36
CA PHE A 6 -9.87 30.39 39.43
C PHE A 6 -10.81 29.26 39.02
N GLN A 7 -12.07 29.27 39.48
CA GLN A 7 -13.07 28.28 39.07
C GLN A 7 -13.43 28.38 37.58
N LYS A 8 -13.58 29.59 37.03
CA LYS A 8 -13.82 29.78 35.57
C LYS A 8 -12.66 29.26 34.72
N ARG A 9 -11.40 29.46 35.15
CA ARG A 9 -10.21 28.96 34.43
C ARG A 9 -10.05 27.44 34.51
N LEU A 10 -10.44 26.81 35.62
CA LEU A 10 -10.44 25.35 35.76
C LEU A 10 -11.51 24.68 34.87
N GLY A 11 -12.73 25.22 34.85
CA GLY A 11 -13.82 24.71 33.99
C GLY A 11 -13.52 24.87 32.49
N SER A 12 -12.97 26.02 32.08
CA SER A 12 -12.57 26.24 30.68
C SER A 12 -11.43 25.32 30.23
N GLY A 13 -10.47 25.00 31.10
CA GLY A 13 -9.40 24.04 30.80
C GLY A 13 -9.92 22.63 30.56
N MET A 14 -10.86 22.16 31.39
CA MET A 14 -11.49 20.85 31.22
C MET A 14 -12.29 20.75 29.91
N VAL A 15 -12.98 21.82 29.50
CA VAL A 15 -13.70 21.86 28.21
C VAL A 15 -12.73 21.75 27.03
N ILE A 16 -11.58 22.44 27.07
CA ILE A 16 -10.55 22.34 26.03
C ILE A 16 -10.00 20.91 25.96
N VAL A 17 -9.67 20.30 27.10
CA VAL A 17 -9.19 18.92 27.16
C VAL A 17 -10.26 17.96 26.62
N GLY A 18 -11.53 18.16 26.98
CA GLY A 18 -12.65 17.39 26.45
C GLY A 18 -12.74 17.47 24.93
N TRP A 19 -12.64 18.67 24.35
CA TRP A 19 -12.64 18.84 22.88
C TRP A 19 -11.43 18.20 22.22
N VAL A 20 -10.24 18.31 22.80
CA VAL A 20 -9.03 17.66 22.28
C VAL A 20 -9.18 16.13 22.29
N LEU A 21 -9.75 15.56 23.35
CA LEU A 21 -10.02 14.12 23.43
C LEU A 21 -11.06 13.67 22.38
N VAL A 22 -12.15 14.43 22.23
CA VAL A 22 -13.18 14.16 21.23
C VAL A 22 -12.59 14.21 19.82
N ILE A 23 -11.86 15.27 19.48
CA ILE A 23 -11.21 15.42 18.17
C ILE A 23 -10.21 14.27 17.95
N GLY A 24 -9.39 13.95 18.94
CA GLY A 24 -8.43 12.84 18.85
C GLY A 24 -9.10 11.49 18.57
N LEU A 25 -10.20 11.18 19.26
CA LEU A 25 -10.99 9.97 19.03
C LEU A 25 -11.60 9.95 17.62
N PHE A 26 -12.20 11.06 17.19
CA PHE A 26 -12.77 11.19 15.85
C PHE A 26 -11.71 11.05 14.76
N THR A 27 -10.51 11.62 14.95
CA THR A 27 -9.39 11.45 14.02
C THR A 27 -9.00 9.98 13.91
N VAL A 28 -8.79 9.28 15.02
CA VAL A 28 -8.44 7.85 14.99
C VAL A 28 -9.53 7.02 14.32
N TYR A 29 -10.80 7.27 14.65
CA TYR A 29 -11.94 6.58 14.05
C TYR A 29 -11.99 6.79 12.53
N PHE A 30 -11.94 8.05 12.09
CA PHE A 30 -12.06 8.39 10.68
C PHE A 30 -10.85 7.90 9.87
N THR A 31 -9.64 7.96 10.43
CA THR A 31 -8.44 7.40 9.79
C THR A 31 -8.58 5.89 9.57
N LYS A 32 -9.09 5.14 10.55
CA LYS A 32 -9.35 3.69 10.36
C LYS A 32 -10.37 3.45 9.26
N TYR A 33 -11.48 4.18 9.28
CA TYR A 33 -12.54 4.06 8.27
C TYR A 33 -12.07 4.41 6.85
N LEU A 34 -11.20 5.42 6.70
CA LEU A 34 -10.61 5.77 5.42
C LEU A 34 -9.59 4.73 4.93
N ASN A 35 -8.79 4.18 5.84
CA ASN A 35 -7.77 3.18 5.50
C ASN A 35 -8.40 1.88 4.99
N GLU A 36 -9.44 1.38 5.64
CA GLU A 36 -10.20 0.20 5.16
C GLU A 36 -10.80 0.44 3.77
N GLN A 37 -11.30 1.65 3.51
CA GLN A 37 -11.83 1.99 2.19
C GLN A 37 -10.75 2.15 1.11
N ASN A 38 -9.52 2.53 1.48
CA ASN A 38 -8.41 2.60 0.54
C ASN A 38 -7.82 1.22 0.24
N ASN A 39 -7.59 0.43 1.28
CA ASN A 39 -7.06 -0.93 1.19
C ASN A 39 -8.03 -1.89 1.90
N PRO A 40 -9.01 -2.47 1.19
CA PRO A 40 -9.88 -3.50 1.75
C PRO A 40 -9.16 -4.84 1.92
N ASN A 41 -7.95 -4.99 1.38
CA ASN A 41 -7.15 -6.23 1.37
C ASN A 41 -6.03 -6.20 2.42
N GLN A 42 -6.28 -5.59 3.58
CA GLN A 42 -5.29 -5.49 4.67
C GLN A 42 -5.02 -6.83 5.34
N HIS A 43 -6.05 -7.67 5.44
CA HIS A 43 -6.01 -8.99 6.06
C HIS A 43 -6.07 -10.08 4.99
N GLN A 44 -5.07 -10.13 4.10
CA GLN A 44 -5.00 -11.19 3.08
C GLN A 44 -4.92 -12.59 3.69
N ASP A 45 -4.36 -12.71 4.90
CA ASP A 45 -4.31 -13.96 5.67
C ASP A 45 -5.71 -14.49 6.05
N GLN A 46 -6.75 -13.67 5.88
CA GLN A 46 -8.13 -13.99 6.24
C GLN A 46 -8.93 -14.62 5.09
N TYR A 47 -8.43 -14.54 3.85
CA TYR A 47 -8.91 -15.46 2.80
C TYR A 47 -8.16 -16.76 3.03
N PRO A 48 -8.82 -17.86 3.43
CA PRO A 48 -8.15 -19.13 3.57
C PRO A 48 -7.43 -19.37 2.26
N ASN A 49 -6.10 -19.54 2.34
CA ASN A 49 -5.34 -20.05 1.22
C ASN A 49 -6.20 -21.17 0.61
N LEU A 50 -6.47 -21.14 -0.69
CA LEU A 50 -7.05 -22.29 -1.39
C LEU A 50 -6.05 -23.47 -1.43
N GLU A 51 -5.20 -23.58 -0.41
CA GLU A 51 -4.30 -24.68 -0.06
C GLU A 51 -5.05 -25.98 0.23
N GLN A 52 -6.39 -25.98 0.29
CA GLN A 52 -7.17 -27.22 0.38
C GLN A 52 -7.11 -28.09 -0.90
N THR A 53 -6.48 -27.64 -2.00
CA THR A 53 -6.28 -28.47 -3.21
C THR A 53 -4.85 -28.47 -3.76
N GLY A 54 -3.86 -28.07 -2.96
CA GLY A 54 -2.49 -28.60 -3.06
C GLY A 54 -1.59 -28.28 -4.27
N ILE A 55 -1.96 -27.40 -5.22
CA ILE A 55 -1.06 -27.14 -6.39
C ILE A 55 -0.90 -25.66 -6.79
N GLN A 56 -1.84 -24.75 -6.51
CA GLN A 56 -1.75 -23.36 -7.02
C GLN A 56 -1.72 -22.31 -5.92
N LYS A 57 -0.75 -21.40 -5.98
CA LYS A 57 -0.66 -20.21 -5.12
C LYS A 57 -1.62 -19.15 -5.66
N GLU A 58 -2.67 -18.87 -4.90
CA GLU A 58 -3.73 -17.95 -5.30
C GLU A 58 -3.94 -16.83 -4.27
N VAL A 59 -4.40 -15.69 -4.75
CA VAL A 59 -4.74 -14.52 -3.94
C VAL A 59 -6.03 -13.91 -4.47
N LEU A 60 -7.00 -13.67 -3.59
CA LEU A 60 -8.22 -12.95 -3.91
C LEU A 60 -8.10 -11.52 -3.40
N LEU A 61 -8.30 -10.55 -4.30
CA LEU A 61 -8.33 -9.12 -3.98
C LEU A 61 -9.73 -8.57 -4.19
N GLN A 62 -10.20 -7.76 -3.26
CA GLN A 62 -11.35 -6.87 -3.42
C GLN A 62 -10.90 -5.50 -3.94
N ARG A 63 -11.64 -4.97 -4.90
CA ARG A 63 -11.47 -3.62 -5.43
C ARG A 63 -11.89 -2.61 -4.36
N ASN A 64 -11.08 -1.58 -4.16
CA ASN A 64 -11.41 -0.48 -3.26
C ASN A 64 -12.49 0.44 -3.86
N ARG A 65 -13.01 1.39 -3.07
CA ARG A 65 -14.04 2.33 -3.52
C ARG A 65 -13.61 3.23 -4.69
N TYR A 66 -12.30 3.35 -4.92
CA TYR A 66 -11.69 4.17 -5.96
C TYR A 66 -11.46 3.41 -7.27
N GLY A 67 -11.78 2.11 -7.31
CA GLY A 67 -11.62 1.29 -8.49
C GLY A 67 -10.27 0.59 -8.62
N HIS A 68 -9.41 0.68 -7.60
CA HIS A 68 -8.07 0.09 -7.58
C HIS A 68 -8.01 -1.18 -6.72
N TYR A 69 -7.07 -2.06 -7.03
CA TYR A 69 -6.71 -3.17 -6.15
C TYR A 69 -5.48 -2.79 -5.35
N VAL A 70 -5.69 -2.41 -4.10
CA VAL A 70 -4.64 -2.05 -3.13
C VAL A 70 -4.54 -3.15 -2.10
N THR A 71 -3.33 -3.58 -1.75
CA THR A 71 -3.13 -4.72 -0.86
C THR A 71 -1.77 -4.69 -0.17
N ASN A 72 -1.70 -5.33 1.00
CA ASN A 72 -0.44 -5.49 1.70
C ASN A 72 0.42 -6.58 1.03
N GLY A 73 1.74 -6.43 1.11
CA GLY A 73 2.67 -7.43 0.65
C GLY A 73 4.05 -7.24 1.26
N MET A 74 5.05 -7.91 0.68
CA MET A 74 6.42 -7.85 1.17
C MET A 74 7.42 -7.59 0.05
N ILE A 75 8.40 -6.74 0.33
CA ILE A 75 9.63 -6.65 -0.47
C ILE A 75 10.79 -6.96 0.44
N ASN A 76 11.63 -7.93 0.06
CA ASN A 76 12.82 -8.30 0.84
C ASN A 76 12.52 -8.57 2.33
N HIS A 77 11.36 -9.16 2.66
CA HIS A 77 10.83 -9.42 4.02
C HIS A 77 10.40 -8.18 4.82
N GLN A 78 10.20 -7.05 4.16
CA GLN A 78 9.68 -5.83 4.80
C GLN A 78 8.27 -5.52 4.29
N PRO A 79 7.34 -5.13 5.17
CA PRO A 79 5.96 -4.87 4.81
C PRO A 79 5.83 -3.62 3.93
N VAL A 80 5.06 -3.75 2.87
CA VAL A 80 4.76 -2.68 1.91
C VAL A 80 3.28 -2.73 1.51
N VAL A 81 2.80 -1.64 0.94
CA VAL A 81 1.48 -1.57 0.32
C VAL A 81 1.67 -1.51 -1.18
N PHE A 82 0.98 -2.37 -1.90
CA PHE A 82 0.96 -2.44 -3.34
C PHE A 82 -0.36 -1.93 -3.90
N MET A 83 -0.30 -1.24 -5.02
CA MET A 83 -1.43 -1.00 -5.91
C MET A 83 -1.15 -1.70 -7.22
N LEU A 84 -2.07 -2.54 -7.71
CA LEU A 84 -1.93 -3.18 -9.01
C LEU A 84 -2.06 -2.16 -10.13
N ASP A 85 -1.09 -2.16 -11.04
CA ASP A 85 -1.07 -1.28 -12.21
C ASP A 85 -0.61 -2.07 -13.45
N THR A 86 -1.59 -2.54 -14.24
CA THR A 86 -1.33 -3.25 -15.50
C THR A 86 -0.75 -2.35 -16.59
N GLY A 87 -0.82 -1.03 -16.44
CA GLY A 87 -0.26 -0.05 -17.37
C GLY A 87 1.25 0.17 -17.18
N ALA A 88 1.79 -0.15 -16.01
CA ALA A 88 3.21 -0.01 -15.72
C ALA A 88 4.02 -1.22 -16.24
N THR A 89 5.11 -0.97 -16.97
CA THR A 89 6.00 -2.05 -17.47
C THR A 89 6.80 -2.75 -16.36
N SER A 90 6.98 -2.07 -15.23
CA SER A 90 7.85 -2.47 -14.12
C SER A 90 7.26 -2.01 -12.79
N ILE A 91 7.64 -2.67 -11.69
CA ILE A 91 7.32 -2.18 -10.34
C ILE A 91 7.89 -0.77 -10.15
N SER A 92 7.06 0.18 -9.73
CA SER A 92 7.45 1.57 -9.46
C SER A 92 7.37 1.85 -7.96
N ILE A 93 8.51 2.16 -7.34
CA ILE A 93 8.67 2.31 -5.90
C ILE A 93 8.92 3.79 -5.58
N PRO A 94 8.10 4.43 -4.73
CA PRO A 94 8.39 5.79 -4.26
C PRO A 94 9.77 5.87 -3.61
N GLU A 95 10.51 6.95 -3.84
CA GLU A 95 11.87 7.11 -3.29
C GLU A 95 11.91 6.98 -1.77
N LYS A 96 10.94 7.55 -1.05
CA LYS A 96 10.80 7.42 0.41
C LYS A 96 10.73 5.95 0.84
N VAL A 97 9.98 5.13 0.11
CA VAL A 97 9.84 3.70 0.39
C VAL A 97 11.14 2.97 0.05
N ALA A 98 11.78 3.29 -1.08
CA ALA A 98 13.06 2.69 -1.46
C ALA A 98 14.16 2.93 -0.41
N GLN A 99 14.22 4.15 0.16
CA GLN A 99 15.13 4.49 1.25
C GLN A 99 14.85 3.66 2.51
N ARG A 100 13.58 3.57 2.94
CA ARG A 100 13.15 2.73 4.07
C ARG A 100 13.55 1.27 3.87
N LEU A 101 13.35 0.75 2.66
CA LEU A 101 13.69 -0.62 2.25
C LEU A 101 15.19 -0.82 1.99
N LYS A 102 16.01 0.24 2.06
CA LYS A 102 17.45 0.25 1.75
C LYS A 102 17.77 -0.33 0.38
N LEU A 103 16.94 -0.02 -0.62
CA LEU A 103 17.15 -0.43 -2.00
C LEU A 103 18.29 0.38 -2.63
N LYS A 104 19.08 -0.29 -3.49
CA LYS A 104 20.16 0.36 -4.22
C LYS A 104 19.60 0.98 -5.51
N ALA A 105 19.82 2.28 -5.69
CA ALA A 105 19.60 2.94 -6.97
C ALA A 105 20.70 2.52 -7.96
N GLY A 106 20.29 2.03 -9.12
CA GLY A 106 21.15 1.70 -10.24
C GLY A 106 21.17 2.82 -11.27
N ILE A 107 21.21 2.44 -12.54
CA ILE A 107 21.25 3.39 -13.65
C ILE A 107 19.99 4.26 -13.70
N LYS A 108 20.17 5.53 -14.07
CA LYS A 108 19.09 6.45 -14.40
C LYS A 108 18.45 6.00 -15.71
N MET A 109 17.12 5.98 -15.76
CA MET A 109 16.32 5.64 -16.94
C MET A 109 15.17 6.63 -17.06
N THR A 110 14.77 6.94 -18.28
CA THR A 110 13.57 7.74 -18.54
C THR A 110 12.40 6.79 -18.86
N VAL A 111 11.25 7.01 -18.22
CA VAL A 111 10.04 6.21 -18.43
C VAL A 111 8.86 7.10 -18.81
N ASN A 112 8.01 6.60 -19.69
CA ASN A 112 6.77 7.24 -20.09
C ASN A 112 5.67 6.93 -19.06
N THR A 113 5.03 7.98 -18.56
CA THR A 113 3.86 7.88 -17.68
C THR A 113 2.68 8.61 -18.30
N ALA A 114 1.49 8.47 -17.69
CA ALA A 114 0.32 9.24 -18.10
C ALA A 114 0.53 10.76 -18.04
N ASN A 115 1.43 11.23 -17.18
CA ASN A 115 1.73 12.66 -17.00
C ASN A 115 2.98 13.11 -17.78
N GLY A 116 3.50 12.28 -18.68
CA GLY A 116 4.71 12.54 -19.48
C GLY A 116 5.93 11.72 -19.04
N GLU A 117 7.07 12.08 -19.60
CA GLU A 117 8.35 11.43 -19.30
C GLU A 117 8.90 11.87 -17.95
N ILE A 118 9.37 10.90 -17.17
CA ILE A 118 10.04 11.13 -15.90
C ILE A 118 11.32 10.30 -15.82
N ASP A 119 12.25 10.78 -15.02
CA ASP A 119 13.46 10.06 -14.69
C ASP A 119 13.27 9.18 -13.45
N VAL A 120 13.67 7.92 -13.57
CA VAL A 120 13.65 6.90 -12.50
C VAL A 120 15.00 6.20 -12.41
N TYR A 121 15.24 5.47 -11.33
CA TYR A 121 16.47 4.70 -11.14
C TYR A 121 16.17 3.21 -11.11
N ALA A 122 16.86 2.42 -11.93
CA ALA A 122 16.68 0.97 -11.94
C ALA A 122 17.04 0.37 -10.58
N THR A 123 16.31 -0.65 -10.15
CA THR A 123 16.67 -1.45 -8.97
C THR A 123 16.24 -2.90 -9.17
N ARG A 124 16.70 -3.78 -8.27
CA ARG A 124 16.35 -5.20 -8.30
C ARG A 124 15.90 -5.68 -6.93
N LEU A 125 14.72 -6.28 -6.90
CA LEU A 125 14.11 -6.80 -5.69
C LEU A 125 14.48 -8.27 -5.56
N ARG A 126 15.09 -8.65 -4.45
CA ARG A 126 15.47 -10.06 -4.23
C ARG A 126 14.22 -10.93 -4.11
N ARG A 127 13.19 -10.40 -3.47
CA ARG A 127 11.93 -11.08 -3.21
C ARG A 127 10.78 -10.09 -3.19
N VAL A 128 9.68 -10.44 -3.86
CA VAL A 128 8.41 -9.73 -3.87
C VAL A 128 7.32 -10.73 -3.53
N GLY A 129 6.59 -10.49 -2.44
CA GLY A 129 5.54 -11.36 -1.94
C GLY A 129 4.19 -10.65 -1.95
N LEU A 130 3.15 -11.37 -2.40
CA LEU A 130 1.76 -10.97 -2.41
C LEU A 130 0.94 -12.18 -1.95
N GLY A 131 0.41 -12.16 -0.72
CA GLY A 131 -0.21 -13.34 -0.11
C GLY A 131 0.70 -14.58 -0.20
N ALA A 132 0.15 -15.69 -0.72
CA ALA A 132 0.88 -16.93 -0.95
C ALA A 132 1.85 -16.89 -2.16
N ILE A 133 1.78 -15.85 -3.00
CA ILE A 133 2.57 -15.71 -4.23
C ILE A 133 3.90 -15.04 -3.89
N GLU A 134 5.00 -15.65 -4.32
CA GLU A 134 6.33 -15.09 -4.15
C GLU A 134 7.11 -15.18 -5.47
N LEU A 135 7.69 -14.05 -5.88
CA LEU A 135 8.63 -13.97 -7.00
C LEU A 135 9.99 -13.48 -6.50
N GLN A 136 11.04 -13.98 -7.14
CA GLN A 136 12.42 -13.60 -6.84
C GLN A 136 13.02 -12.82 -8.00
N ASP A 137 14.04 -12.02 -7.69
CA ASP A 137 14.88 -11.35 -8.69
C ASP A 137 14.12 -10.42 -9.66
N VAL A 138 13.11 -9.73 -9.13
CA VAL A 138 12.15 -8.91 -9.88
C VAL A 138 12.73 -7.54 -10.20
N ARG A 139 12.57 -7.10 -11.45
CA ARG A 139 12.97 -5.75 -11.89
C ARG A 139 12.00 -4.70 -11.35
N ALA A 140 12.54 -3.60 -10.86
CA ALA A 140 11.77 -2.47 -10.36
C ALA A 140 12.52 -1.15 -10.61
N ASN A 141 11.84 -0.04 -10.31
CA ASN A 141 12.33 1.31 -10.52
C ASN A 141 12.07 2.10 -9.25
N ILE A 142 13.02 2.93 -8.84
CA ILE A 142 12.84 3.94 -7.81
C ILE A 142 12.38 5.21 -8.51
N ASN A 143 11.22 5.74 -8.11
CA ASN A 143 10.60 6.92 -8.69
C ASN A 143 10.63 8.10 -7.70
N PRO A 144 11.49 9.10 -7.93
CA PRO A 144 11.57 10.31 -7.09
C PRO A 144 10.33 11.20 -7.19
N PHE A 145 9.55 11.09 -8.27
CA PHE A 145 8.37 11.92 -8.52
C PHE A 145 7.08 11.28 -7.97
N MET A 146 7.15 10.04 -7.48
CA MET A 146 6.00 9.36 -6.90
C MET A 146 5.83 9.74 -5.43
N GLN A 147 4.66 10.27 -5.10
CA GLN A 147 4.28 10.64 -3.74
C GLN A 147 3.60 9.47 -3.02
N GLY A 148 3.59 9.51 -1.69
CA GLY A 148 2.93 8.50 -0.85
C GLY A 148 3.80 7.28 -0.55
N GLU A 149 3.15 6.20 -0.11
CA GLU A 149 3.81 4.96 0.32
C GLU A 149 3.40 3.71 -0.48
N GLU A 150 2.46 3.86 -1.40
CA GLU A 150 1.98 2.78 -2.26
C GLU A 150 2.99 2.51 -3.39
N ILE A 151 3.27 1.24 -3.63
CA ILE A 151 4.14 0.77 -4.70
C ILE A 151 3.27 0.30 -5.87
N LEU A 152 3.54 0.75 -7.09
CA LEU A 152 2.82 0.25 -8.27
C LEU A 152 3.37 -1.13 -8.64
N LEU A 153 2.54 -2.18 -8.57
CA LEU A 153 2.85 -3.50 -9.09
C LEU A 153 2.61 -3.54 -10.59
N GLY A 154 3.68 -3.38 -11.36
CA GLY A 154 3.66 -3.44 -12.82
C GLY A 154 3.91 -4.83 -13.41
N MET A 155 3.98 -4.86 -14.74
CA MET A 155 4.13 -6.08 -15.56
C MET A 155 5.43 -6.85 -15.31
N SER A 156 6.47 -6.28 -14.69
CA SER A 156 7.65 -7.05 -14.27
C SER A 156 7.33 -8.10 -13.20
N PHE A 157 6.22 -7.93 -12.48
CA PHE A 157 5.65 -8.91 -11.55
C PHE A 157 4.41 -9.57 -12.16
N LEU A 158 3.46 -8.76 -12.65
CA LEU A 158 2.14 -9.24 -13.06
C LEU A 158 2.17 -10.23 -14.24
N LYS A 159 3.14 -10.14 -15.15
CA LYS A 159 3.24 -11.07 -16.30
C LYS A 159 3.44 -12.55 -15.91
N HIS A 160 3.83 -12.81 -14.66
CA HIS A 160 4.06 -14.14 -14.13
C HIS A 160 2.81 -14.72 -13.46
N LEU A 161 1.66 -14.08 -13.61
CA LEU A 161 0.42 -14.42 -12.92
C LEU A 161 -0.75 -14.47 -13.91
N ASN A 162 -1.72 -15.33 -13.63
CA ASN A 162 -3.04 -15.30 -14.24
C ASN A 162 -3.98 -14.41 -13.44
N PHE A 163 -4.87 -13.72 -14.15
CA PHE A 163 -5.92 -12.88 -13.56
C PHE A 163 -7.29 -13.36 -14.01
N SER A 164 -8.23 -13.46 -13.07
CA SER A 164 -9.65 -13.63 -13.36
C SER A 164 -10.43 -12.62 -12.54
N GLN A 165 -11.16 -11.74 -13.21
CA GLN A 165 -11.96 -10.72 -12.55
C GLN A 165 -13.45 -11.07 -12.63
N GLN A 166 -14.13 -11.02 -11.48
CA GLN A 166 -15.58 -11.16 -11.39
C GLN A 166 -16.14 -10.06 -10.48
N GLY A 167 -16.84 -9.09 -11.08
CA GLY A 167 -17.34 -7.93 -10.36
C GLY A 167 -16.20 -7.10 -9.76
N ASP A 168 -16.25 -6.91 -8.44
CA ASP A 168 -15.25 -6.21 -7.63
C ASP A 168 -14.11 -7.12 -7.13
N LYS A 169 -14.13 -8.40 -7.47
CA LYS A 169 -13.11 -9.37 -7.05
C LYS A 169 -12.13 -9.69 -8.17
N LEU A 170 -10.86 -9.75 -7.82
CA LEU A 170 -9.77 -10.17 -8.68
C LEU A 170 -9.07 -11.38 -8.07
N LEU A 171 -9.15 -12.51 -8.77
CA LEU A 171 -8.40 -13.71 -8.43
C LEU A 171 -7.08 -13.70 -9.20
N ILE A 172 -6.00 -13.86 -8.47
CA ILE A 172 -4.63 -13.89 -8.98
C ILE A 172 -4.06 -15.27 -8.71
N ARG A 173 -3.45 -15.90 -9.72
CA ARG A 173 -2.84 -17.24 -9.58
C ARG A 173 -1.44 -17.24 -10.15
N GLN A 174 -0.49 -17.83 -9.42
CA GLN A 174 0.85 -18.09 -9.95
C GLN A 174 0.81 -19.32 -10.88
N TYR A 175 1.48 -19.21 -12.03
CA TYR A 175 1.72 -20.35 -12.94
C TYR A 175 2.61 -21.41 -12.31
#